data_AF-A0AAN6VGE5-F1
#
_entry.id   AF-A0AAN6VGE5-F1
#
_cell.length_a   1.000
_cell.length_b   1.000
_cell.length_c   1.000
_cell.angle_alpha   90.00
_cell.angle_beta   90.00
_cell.angle_gamma   90.00
#
_symmetry.space_group_name_H-M   'P 1'
#
loop_
_entity.id
_entity.type
_entity.pdbx_description
1 polymer ?
#
loop_
_entity_poly.entity_id
_entity_poly.type
_entity_poly.pdbx_seq_one_letter_code
_entity_poly.pdbx_strand_id
1 'polypeptide(L)'
;MEYQDTDDGGIPYGLGPKRCAVCSSKAPLLACGGCRVVHYCGAAHQSADRPRHKAACVAIRKSRERLEYEEAALRAHPGDAIMPADVFNTRAGSFWGIYGTRDYMTARFHAADALLKVDTAVAVEAALAHLTDMLRLNRGDNQGLRDIVPGLLLRLGREQECYDFLKWWAVVDDEDHYNGRYNWGDLTLPYLDIRGVDAFESVDKCRGTSLSHLAILTLLKLRIRLDLEQLERRDDPFDDYDPAFCRPLGSIVRARMGDPRLNVSATAAAVKRQYHELCRVVNDVNPHFWDLLVDDETPVLPPYYSPGSVEQAQMSLYQCQAAWRETEDADVMIDSDTVKFTSVYKGRLPNTGGGDTQWHGRENLARRPGTNTDPYVLALHLEQKPLFDAVHGSLFAQITSKAKKTEQATTEEAALAILGREPPPSVIFVADGAITRQRKVREAVIDRLRGGATVVLAGSFSSMVTMGQFDRFFARLGLPWERGSYERTTVSLSPTAVNGQLAARLPSGYSQKALFVKNVAPSAAWYTSTETSGQAAVAFAKVGLGRLGYVGDVNAEESSDTVILAMCGLLG
;
A
#
# COMPACT_ATOMS: atom_id res chain seq x y z
N MET A 1 6.20 36.33 -14.44
CA MET A 1 5.96 36.59 -13.01
C MET A 1 6.82 35.57 -12.28
N GLU A 2 8.00 36.00 -11.79
CA GLU A 2 8.91 35.12 -11.05
C GLU A 2 8.20 34.68 -9.77
N TYR A 3 7.86 33.40 -9.70
CA TYR A 3 7.44 32.81 -8.44
C TYR A 3 8.67 32.77 -7.54
N GLN A 4 8.56 33.41 -6.37
CA GLN A 4 9.45 33.10 -5.26
C GLN A 4 9.18 31.64 -4.90
N ASP A 5 9.99 30.75 -5.47
CA ASP A 5 10.27 29.45 -4.86
C ASP A 5 10.59 29.77 -3.41
N THR A 6 9.71 29.38 -2.49
CA THR A 6 10.11 29.33 -1.09
C THR A 6 11.22 28.30 -1.05
N ASP A 7 12.45 28.81 -1.04
CA ASP A 7 13.71 28.13 -0.79
C ASP A 7 13.70 27.54 0.64
N ASP A 8 12.73 26.68 0.91
CA ASP A 8 12.48 26.09 2.22
C ASP A 8 13.33 24.82 2.41
N GLY A 9 14.21 24.49 1.45
CA GLY A 9 15.02 23.26 1.48
C GLY A 9 14.17 22.01 1.80
N GLY A 10 12.89 22.06 1.45
CA GLY A 10 11.87 21.19 1.99
C GLY A 10 11.96 19.84 1.35
N ILE A 11 12.04 18.79 2.18
CA ILE A 11 11.86 17.42 1.72
C ILE A 11 10.49 17.35 1.03
N PRO A 12 10.43 17.05 -0.28
CA PRO A 12 9.20 17.18 -1.06
C PRO A 12 8.12 16.15 -0.67
N TYR A 13 8.48 15.13 0.12
CA TYR A 13 7.66 13.96 0.39
C TYR A 13 7.51 13.73 1.91
N GLY A 14 6.27 13.66 2.40
CA GLY A 14 5.82 13.13 3.71
C GLY A 14 6.44 13.69 5.00
N LEU A 15 7.77 13.61 5.15
CA LEU A 15 8.50 13.98 6.37
C LEU A 15 8.45 15.48 6.65
N GLY A 16 8.39 16.31 5.60
CA GLY A 16 8.32 17.77 5.68
C GLY A 16 9.48 18.42 6.48
N PRO A 17 9.52 19.76 6.57
CA PRO A 17 10.52 20.45 7.38
C PRO A 17 10.33 20.18 8.88
N LYS A 18 11.38 20.43 9.66
CA LYS A 18 11.35 20.34 11.13
C LYS A 18 10.21 21.22 11.67
N ARG A 19 9.31 20.61 12.44
CA ARG A 19 8.13 21.26 13.02
C ARG A 19 7.82 20.72 14.41
N CYS A 20 7.03 21.46 15.17
CA CYS A 20 6.51 20.98 16.44
C CYS A 20 5.59 19.78 16.23
N ALA A 21 5.80 18.68 16.96
CA ALA A 21 5.01 17.46 16.83
C ALA A 21 3.53 17.58 17.25
N VAL A 22 3.13 18.70 17.87
CA VAL A 22 1.75 18.93 18.34
C VAL A 22 1.01 19.96 17.50
N CYS A 23 1.60 21.13 17.24
CA CYS A 23 0.94 22.23 16.53
C CYS A 23 1.51 22.51 15.13
N SER A 24 2.49 21.73 14.67
CA SER A 24 3.16 21.89 13.37
C SER A 24 3.85 23.25 13.14
N SER A 25 4.01 24.07 14.18
CA SER A 25 4.74 25.34 14.09
C SER A 25 6.22 25.13 13.75
N LYS A 26 6.76 26.00 12.89
CA LYS A 26 8.19 26.10 12.54
C LYS A 26 8.97 27.08 13.45
N ALA A 27 8.31 27.65 14.47
CA ALA A 27 8.96 28.53 15.45
C ALA A 27 10.15 27.83 16.14
N PRO A 28 11.09 28.54 16.80
CA PRO A 28 12.27 27.95 17.41
C PRO A 28 11.93 26.67 18.20
N LEU A 29 12.48 25.54 17.76
CA LEU A 29 12.12 24.23 18.27
C LEU A 29 13.17 23.71 19.25
N LEU A 30 12.70 23.18 20.36
CA LEU A 30 13.49 22.42 21.31
C LEU A 30 13.43 20.94 20.95
N ALA A 31 14.60 20.33 20.73
CA ALA A 31 14.69 18.89 20.56
C ALA A 31 14.39 18.18 21.89
N CYS A 32 13.69 17.06 21.83
CA CYS A 32 13.46 16.19 22.97
C CYS A 32 14.81 15.75 23.57
N GLY A 33 15.06 16.04 24.86
CA GLY A 33 16.33 15.72 25.51
C GLY A 33 16.71 14.23 25.51
N GLY A 34 15.72 13.32 25.40
CA GLY A 34 15.96 11.88 25.33
C GLY A 34 16.36 11.41 23.93
N CYS A 35 15.41 11.47 22.98
CA CYS A 35 15.58 10.93 21.64
C CYS A 35 16.28 11.87 20.66
N ARG A 36 16.22 13.19 20.89
CA ARG A 36 16.78 14.27 20.04
C ARG A 36 16.23 14.36 18.61
N VAL A 37 15.25 13.53 18.24
CA VAL A 37 14.69 13.49 16.88
C VAL A 37 13.26 14.03 16.78
N VAL A 38 12.61 14.27 17.91
CA VAL A 38 11.30 14.95 17.99
C VAL A 38 11.49 16.35 18.56
N HIS A 39 10.71 17.30 18.03
CA HIS A 39 10.90 18.72 18.25
C HIS A 39 9.59 19.37 18.73
N TYR A 40 9.70 20.36 19.63
CA TYR A 40 8.56 21.04 20.24
C TYR A 40 8.82 22.54 20.35
N CYS A 41 7.79 23.37 20.19
CA CYS A 41 7.89 24.82 20.42
C CYS A 41 7.93 25.20 21.92
N GLY A 42 7.81 24.22 22.83
CA GLY A 42 7.86 24.45 24.27
C GLY A 42 7.55 23.21 25.10
N ALA A 43 7.78 23.30 26.41
CA ALA A 43 7.61 22.20 27.36
C ALA A 43 6.16 21.69 27.48
N ALA A 44 5.17 22.57 27.24
CA ALA A 44 3.75 22.21 27.25
C ALA A 44 3.42 21.18 26.15
N HIS A 45 3.86 21.43 24.90
CA HIS A 45 3.65 20.49 23.79
C HIS A 45 4.46 19.19 23.96
N GLN A 46 5.66 19.28 24.52
CA GLN A 46 6.43 18.09 24.87
C GLN A 46 5.69 17.21 25.89
N SER A 47 5.05 17.83 26.89
CA SER A 47 4.27 17.11 27.90
C SER A 47 2.99 16.52 27.32
N ALA A 48 2.31 17.25 26.43
CA ALA A 48 1.11 16.79 25.75
C ALA A 48 1.36 15.58 24.82
N ASP A 49 2.48 15.57 24.10
CA ASP A 49 2.88 14.48 23.20
C ASP A 49 3.47 13.27 23.96
N ARG A 50 3.86 13.44 25.23
CA ARG A 50 4.56 12.41 26.02
C ARG A 50 3.87 11.04 26.00
N PRO A 51 2.53 10.90 26.14
CA PRO A 51 1.88 9.59 26.10
C PRO A 51 2.09 8.84 24.77
N ARG A 52 2.10 9.56 23.63
CA ARG A 52 2.32 8.99 22.29
C ARG A 52 3.80 8.73 22.03
N HIS A 53 4.67 9.67 22.38
CA HIS A 53 6.09 9.63 22.06
C HIS A 53 6.93 8.76 23.02
N LYS A 54 6.48 8.50 24.26
CA LYS A 54 7.32 7.93 25.33
C LYS A 54 7.97 6.58 24.97
N ALA A 55 7.23 5.68 24.34
CA ALA A 55 7.74 4.35 23.99
C ALA A 55 8.93 4.44 23.02
N ALA A 56 8.75 5.15 21.89
CA ALA A 56 9.80 5.37 20.91
C ALA A 56 10.99 6.15 21.51
N CYS A 57 10.71 7.18 22.33
CA CYS A 57 11.75 7.95 23.02
C CYS A 57 12.68 7.09 23.88
N VAL A 58 12.10 6.18 24.67
CA VAL A 58 12.85 5.27 25.53
C VAL A 58 13.63 4.24 24.71
N ALA A 59 13.02 3.70 23.64
CA ALA A 59 13.67 2.75 22.74
C ALA A 59 14.93 3.36 22.10
N ILE A 60 14.82 4.56 21.53
CA ILE A 60 15.95 5.29 20.93
C ILE A 60 17.05 5.52 21.96
N ARG A 61 16.71 6.03 23.15
CA ARG A 61 17.70 6.29 24.20
C ARG A 61 18.46 5.01 24.60
N LYS A 62 17.74 3.92 24.86
CA LYS A 62 18.36 2.63 25.24
C LYS A 62 19.23 2.05 24.14
N SER A 63 18.78 2.14 22.88
CA SER A 63 19.57 1.66 21.73
C SER A 63 20.88 2.44 21.57
N ARG A 64 20.84 3.77 21.78
CA ARG A 64 22.03 4.63 21.77
C ARG A 64 22.99 4.29 22.93
N GLU A 65 22.48 4.15 24.14
CA GLU A 65 23.29 3.75 25.31
C GLU A 65 23.98 2.39 25.09
N ARG A 66 23.27 1.42 24.47
CA ARG A 66 23.86 0.12 24.11
C ARG A 66 24.94 0.26 23.05
N LEU A 67 24.70 1.06 22.00
CA LEU A 67 25.69 1.32 20.96
C LEU A 67 26.97 1.96 21.53
N GLU A 68 26.81 2.98 22.38
CA GLU A 68 27.94 3.65 23.06
C GLU A 68 28.74 2.67 23.93
N TYR A 69 28.08 1.75 24.63
CA TYR A 69 28.73 0.70 25.41
C TYR A 69 29.56 -0.26 24.53
N GLU A 70 28.98 -0.77 23.44
CA GLU A 70 29.69 -1.67 22.51
C GLU A 70 30.86 -0.95 21.81
N GLU A 71 30.69 0.32 21.43
CA GLU A 71 31.77 1.10 20.84
C GLU A 71 32.92 1.30 21.82
N ALA A 72 32.61 1.64 23.08
CA ALA A 72 33.62 1.81 24.12
C ALA A 72 34.37 0.49 24.40
N ALA A 73 33.66 -0.64 24.40
CA ALA A 73 34.27 -1.96 24.56
C ALA A 73 35.27 -2.28 23.42
N LEU A 74 34.90 -2.00 22.17
CA LEU A 74 35.79 -2.18 21.03
C LEU A 74 36.99 -1.24 21.06
N ARG A 75 36.80 0.04 21.41
CA ARG A 75 37.90 1.02 21.51
C ARG A 75 38.86 0.73 22.65
N ALA A 76 38.39 0.12 23.74
CA ALA A 76 39.21 -0.26 24.88
C ALA A 76 39.93 -1.60 24.70
N HIS A 77 39.64 -2.35 23.62
CA HIS A 77 40.22 -3.66 23.42
C HIS A 77 41.72 -3.55 23.12
N PRO A 78 42.60 -4.25 23.88
CA PRO A 78 44.06 -4.12 23.72
C PRO A 78 44.59 -4.75 22.43
N GLY A 79 43.74 -5.46 21.70
CA GLY A 79 44.08 -6.27 20.54
C GLY A 79 44.45 -7.71 20.90
N ASP A 80 44.16 -8.64 20.01
CA ASP A 80 44.54 -10.06 20.10
C ASP A 80 44.86 -10.66 18.71
N ALA A 81 45.03 -11.98 18.65
CA ALA A 81 45.38 -12.69 17.41
C ALA A 81 44.34 -12.55 16.27
N ILE A 82 43.09 -12.19 16.59
CA ILE A 82 41.97 -12.10 15.66
C ILE A 82 41.56 -10.63 15.47
N MET A 83 41.39 -9.88 16.56
CA MET A 83 40.90 -8.51 16.56
C MET A 83 42.02 -7.52 16.93
N PRO A 84 42.44 -6.63 16.03
CA PRO A 84 43.45 -5.62 16.32
C PRO A 84 42.94 -4.54 17.29
N ALA A 85 43.85 -3.82 17.94
CA ALA A 85 43.52 -2.77 18.90
C ALA A 85 42.71 -1.61 18.27
N ASP A 86 43.09 -1.15 17.07
CA ASP A 86 42.34 -0.14 16.32
C ASP A 86 41.49 -0.79 15.21
N VAL A 87 40.49 -1.58 15.62
CA VAL A 87 39.65 -2.35 14.69
C VAL A 87 38.91 -1.47 13.68
N PHE A 88 38.49 -0.26 14.07
CA PHE A 88 37.72 0.67 13.22
C PHE A 88 38.47 1.17 11.99
N ASN A 89 39.79 1.33 12.08
CA ASN A 89 40.59 1.77 10.95
C ASN A 89 41.29 0.60 10.24
N THR A 90 41.77 -0.40 10.99
CA THR A 90 42.56 -1.50 10.43
C THR A 90 41.72 -2.60 9.77
N ARG A 91 40.45 -2.71 10.13
CA ARG A 91 39.54 -3.76 9.64
C ARG A 91 38.24 -3.23 9.06
N ALA A 92 38.16 -1.93 8.74
CA ALA A 92 37.04 -1.37 7.98
C ALA A 92 36.78 -2.22 6.72
N GLY A 93 35.52 -2.32 6.29
CA GLY A 93 35.05 -3.24 5.23
C GLY A 93 35.05 -4.74 5.57
N SER A 94 35.75 -5.18 6.63
CA SER A 94 35.83 -6.60 7.05
C SER A 94 35.23 -6.87 8.43
N PHE A 95 34.48 -5.92 9.00
CA PHE A 95 33.97 -6.02 10.39
C PHE A 95 33.19 -7.32 10.62
N TRP A 96 32.28 -7.68 9.73
CA TRP A 96 31.39 -8.83 9.94
C TRP A 96 32.12 -10.18 10.08
N GLY A 97 33.31 -10.29 9.47
CA GLY A 97 34.19 -11.45 9.62
C GLY A 97 34.82 -11.58 11.00
N ILE A 98 34.83 -10.52 11.80
CA ILE A 98 35.40 -10.49 13.16
C ILE A 98 34.26 -10.64 14.17
N TYR A 99 34.15 -11.83 14.76
CA TYR A 99 33.08 -12.17 15.71
C TYR A 99 32.90 -11.13 16.83
N GLY A 100 33.99 -10.61 17.40
CA GLY A 100 33.95 -9.61 18.48
C GLY A 100 33.28 -8.28 18.10
N THR A 101 33.17 -7.94 16.81
CA THR A 101 32.53 -6.69 16.36
C THR A 101 31.05 -6.84 16.01
N ARG A 102 30.51 -8.07 16.02
CA ARG A 102 29.12 -8.33 15.63
C ARG A 102 28.10 -7.74 16.61
N ASP A 103 28.44 -7.69 17.90
CA ASP A 103 27.60 -7.07 18.92
C ASP A 103 27.46 -5.56 18.68
N TYR A 104 28.55 -4.90 18.30
CA TYR A 104 28.54 -3.50 17.88
C TYR A 104 27.71 -3.27 16.61
N MET A 105 27.89 -4.07 15.57
CA MET A 105 27.12 -3.96 14.32
C MET A 105 25.62 -4.18 14.59
N THR A 106 25.28 -5.15 15.44
CA THR A 106 23.90 -5.42 15.85
C THR A 106 23.32 -4.25 16.65
N ALA A 107 24.06 -3.72 17.62
CA ALA A 107 23.63 -2.55 18.40
C ALA A 107 23.41 -1.32 17.51
N ARG A 108 24.25 -1.13 16.49
CA ARG A 108 24.14 -0.02 15.54
C ARG A 108 22.91 -0.15 14.64
N PHE A 109 22.60 -1.35 14.16
CA PHE A 109 21.36 -1.61 13.43
C PHE A 109 20.13 -1.36 14.31
N HIS A 110 20.13 -1.83 15.56
CA HIS A 110 19.03 -1.57 16.50
C HIS A 110 18.83 -0.08 16.78
N ALA A 111 19.90 0.72 16.79
CA ALA A 111 19.78 2.17 16.89
C ALA A 111 19.09 2.78 15.65
N ALA A 112 19.46 2.34 14.45
CA ALA A 112 18.80 2.75 13.20
C ALA A 112 17.31 2.33 13.18
N ASP A 113 16.98 1.08 13.50
CA ASP A 113 15.59 0.60 13.57
C ASP A 113 14.75 1.37 14.61
N ALA A 114 15.33 1.66 15.79
CA ALA A 114 14.64 2.45 16.80
C ALA A 114 14.35 3.88 16.33
N LEU A 115 15.25 4.48 15.56
CA LEU A 115 15.06 5.81 14.95
C LEU A 115 13.95 5.77 13.89
N LEU A 116 13.92 4.76 13.02
CA LEU A 116 12.92 4.63 11.94
C LEU A 116 11.48 4.44 12.43
N LYS A 117 11.29 4.13 13.72
CA LYS A 117 9.96 4.13 14.39
C LYS A 117 9.42 5.55 14.65
N VAL A 118 10.22 6.59 14.41
CA VAL A 118 9.83 7.99 14.52
C VAL A 118 9.87 8.63 13.14
N ASP A 119 8.73 9.13 12.71
CA ASP A 119 8.55 9.65 11.35
C ASP A 119 8.97 11.13 11.24
N THR A 120 10.28 11.39 11.37
CA THR A 120 10.85 12.73 11.18
C THR A 120 12.09 12.69 10.31
N ALA A 121 12.31 13.76 9.52
CA ALA A 121 13.52 13.94 8.72
C ALA A 121 14.81 13.72 9.52
N VAL A 122 14.85 14.18 10.77
CA VAL A 122 16.03 14.04 11.65
C VAL A 122 16.26 12.59 12.05
N ALA A 123 15.19 11.83 12.33
CA ALA A 123 15.31 10.41 12.63
C ALA A 123 15.79 9.61 11.41
N VAL A 124 15.24 9.91 10.23
CA VAL A 124 15.61 9.24 8.98
C VAL A 124 17.05 9.55 8.57
N GLU A 125 17.49 10.80 8.69
CA GLU A 125 18.89 11.18 8.43
C GLU A 125 19.85 10.48 9.39
N ALA A 126 19.52 10.44 10.69
CA ALA A 126 20.34 9.73 11.68
C ALA A 126 20.40 8.22 11.43
N ALA A 127 19.27 7.60 11.05
CA ALA A 127 19.23 6.19 10.67
C ALA A 127 20.06 5.92 9.42
N LEU A 128 19.94 6.75 8.38
CA LEU A 128 20.74 6.66 7.16
C LEU A 128 22.24 6.77 7.46
N ALA A 129 22.66 7.66 8.36
CA ALA A 129 24.04 7.78 8.79
C ALA A 129 24.55 6.51 9.50
N HIS A 130 23.72 5.87 10.32
CA HIS A 130 24.07 4.58 10.92
C HIS A 130 24.25 3.49 9.87
N LEU A 131 23.29 3.32 8.95
CA LEU A 131 23.34 2.28 7.91
C LEU A 131 24.49 2.49 6.93
N THR A 132 24.77 3.74 6.54
CA THR A 132 25.88 4.08 5.65
C THR A 132 27.24 3.75 6.27
N ASP A 133 27.44 4.06 7.55
CA ASP A 133 28.69 3.68 8.21
C ASP A 133 28.81 2.17 8.42
N MET A 134 27.69 1.47 8.66
CA MET A 134 27.71 0.01 8.69
C MET A 134 28.11 -0.60 7.34
N LEU A 135 27.63 -0.05 6.22
CA LEU A 135 28.07 -0.42 4.87
C LEU A 135 29.56 -0.12 4.65
N ARG A 136 30.09 0.99 5.18
CA ARG A 136 31.54 1.28 5.17
C ARG A 136 32.33 0.23 5.96
N LEU A 137 31.85 -0.17 7.13
CA LEU A 137 32.47 -1.17 8.00
C LEU A 137 32.35 -2.59 7.44
N ASN A 138 31.32 -2.87 6.64
CA ASN A 138 31.08 -4.15 5.99
C ASN A 138 30.59 -3.94 4.54
N ARG A 139 31.54 -3.74 3.61
CA ARG A 139 31.21 -3.41 2.21
C ARG A 139 30.38 -4.49 1.52
N GLY A 140 30.60 -5.75 1.87
CA GLY A 140 29.87 -6.91 1.33
C GLY A 140 28.44 -7.09 1.87
N ASP A 141 28.01 -6.24 2.80
CA ASP A 141 26.65 -6.14 3.31
C ASP A 141 25.97 -7.46 3.71
N ASN A 142 26.62 -8.21 4.62
CA ASN A 142 26.05 -9.46 5.13
C ASN A 142 24.74 -9.30 5.91
N GLN A 143 24.34 -8.07 6.23
CA GLN A 143 23.12 -7.76 6.98
C GLN A 143 21.97 -7.24 6.08
N GLY A 144 22.19 -7.11 4.77
CA GLY A 144 21.16 -6.67 3.81
C GLY A 144 20.73 -5.21 3.98
N LEU A 145 21.61 -4.35 4.49
CA LEU A 145 21.34 -2.94 4.73
C LEU A 145 21.16 -2.15 3.44
N ARG A 146 21.77 -2.60 2.34
CA ARG A 146 21.66 -2.00 1.00
C ARG A 146 20.22 -1.97 0.49
N ASP A 147 19.35 -2.83 1.01
CA ASP A 147 17.94 -2.88 0.62
C ASP A 147 17.09 -1.82 1.35
N ILE A 148 17.59 -1.23 2.44
CA ILE A 148 16.90 -0.18 3.23
C ILE A 148 17.32 1.22 2.77
N VAL A 149 18.61 1.42 2.51
CA VAL A 149 19.22 2.74 2.22
C VAL A 149 18.51 3.52 1.10
N PRO A 150 18.19 2.93 -0.08
CA PRO A 150 17.50 3.65 -1.15
C PRO A 150 16.16 4.24 -0.73
N GLY A 151 15.39 3.49 0.08
CA GLY A 151 14.13 3.96 0.63
C GLY A 151 14.32 5.21 1.49
N LEU A 152 15.32 5.22 2.37
CA LEU A 152 15.61 6.39 3.22
C LEU A 152 16.05 7.61 2.39
N LEU A 153 16.84 7.41 1.33
CA LEU A 153 17.23 8.49 0.43
C LEU A 153 16.01 9.13 -0.24
N LEU A 154 15.05 8.32 -0.72
CA LEU A 154 13.80 8.84 -1.29
C LEU A 154 12.94 9.59 -0.27
N ARG A 155 12.86 9.09 0.97
CA ARG A 155 12.15 9.77 2.06
C ARG A 155 12.75 11.13 2.39
N LEU A 156 14.07 11.29 2.23
CA LEU A 156 14.79 12.55 2.42
C LEU A 156 14.81 13.45 1.16
N GLY A 157 14.13 13.06 0.08
CA GLY A 157 14.16 13.80 -1.19
C GLY A 157 15.48 13.75 -1.95
N ARG A 158 16.42 12.86 -1.56
CA ARG A 158 17.75 12.68 -2.16
C ARG A 158 17.68 11.73 -3.35
N GLU A 159 16.88 12.08 -4.34
CA GLU A 159 16.50 11.18 -5.44
C GLU A 159 17.68 10.82 -6.34
N GLN A 160 18.54 11.78 -6.68
CA GLN A 160 19.73 11.52 -7.49
C GLN A 160 20.68 10.54 -6.78
N GLU A 161 20.92 10.74 -5.48
CA GLU A 161 21.74 9.83 -4.69
C GLU A 161 21.11 8.44 -4.57
N CYS A 162 19.78 8.36 -4.50
CA CYS A 162 19.07 7.08 -4.54
C CYS A 162 19.35 6.34 -5.86
N TYR A 163 19.20 7.04 -7.00
CA TYR A 163 19.46 6.42 -8.30
C TYR A 163 20.92 6.00 -8.46
N ASP A 164 21.86 6.87 -8.10
CA ASP A 164 23.30 6.59 -8.14
C ASP A 164 23.65 5.34 -7.29
N PHE A 165 23.08 5.23 -6.09
CA PHE A 165 23.27 4.09 -5.20
C PHE A 165 22.72 2.79 -5.82
N LEU A 166 21.48 2.82 -6.32
CA LEU A 166 20.87 1.67 -6.99
C LEU A 166 21.67 1.22 -8.20
N LYS A 167 22.11 2.19 -9.02
CA LYS A 167 22.92 1.92 -10.21
C LYS A 167 24.24 1.26 -9.84
N TRP A 168 24.93 1.78 -8.83
CA TRP A 168 26.21 1.20 -8.38
C TRP A 168 26.06 -0.27 -8.01
N TRP A 169 25.07 -0.62 -7.19
CA TRP A 169 24.84 -2.02 -6.82
C TRP A 169 24.37 -2.89 -7.99
N ALA A 170 23.72 -2.31 -9.00
CA ALA A 170 23.28 -3.04 -10.18
C ALA A 170 24.45 -3.43 -11.11
N VAL A 171 25.54 -2.66 -11.12
CA VAL A 171 26.63 -2.82 -12.09
C VAL A 171 27.99 -3.14 -11.46
N VAL A 172 28.09 -3.20 -10.14
CA VAL A 172 29.37 -3.47 -9.44
C VAL A 172 30.01 -4.79 -9.87
N ASP A 173 29.20 -5.79 -10.25
CA ASP A 173 29.68 -7.08 -10.75
C ASP A 173 29.55 -7.19 -12.29
N ASP A 174 29.36 -6.08 -13.01
CA ASP A 174 29.46 -6.07 -14.49
C ASP A 174 30.92 -6.27 -14.92
N GLU A 175 31.13 -6.96 -16.04
CA GLU A 175 32.45 -7.08 -16.67
C GLU A 175 33.10 -5.71 -16.93
N ASP A 176 32.28 -4.73 -17.31
CA ASP A 176 32.72 -3.36 -17.64
C ASP A 176 33.18 -2.51 -16.44
N HIS A 177 32.80 -2.87 -15.19
CA HIS A 177 33.14 -2.07 -14.00
C HIS A 177 34.31 -2.67 -13.21
N TYR A 178 34.29 -3.98 -12.95
CA TYR A 178 35.32 -4.66 -12.14
C TYR A 178 35.65 -6.07 -12.64
N ASN A 179 35.61 -6.30 -13.96
CA ASN A 179 35.89 -7.59 -14.59
C ASN A 179 35.01 -8.73 -14.00
N GLY A 180 33.78 -8.39 -13.60
CA GLY A 180 32.80 -9.32 -13.08
C GLY A 180 33.02 -9.80 -11.64
N ARG A 181 34.02 -9.27 -10.91
CA ARG A 181 34.34 -9.71 -9.53
C ARG A 181 34.87 -8.57 -8.67
N TYR A 182 33.98 -7.84 -8.01
CA TYR A 182 34.40 -6.83 -7.04
C TYR A 182 34.98 -7.47 -5.76
N ASN A 183 36.18 -7.06 -5.35
CA ASN A 183 36.80 -7.55 -4.12
C ASN A 183 36.35 -6.72 -2.92
N TRP A 184 35.32 -7.19 -2.22
CA TRP A 184 34.74 -6.54 -1.03
C TRP A 184 35.75 -6.26 0.10
N GLY A 185 36.84 -7.03 0.18
CA GLY A 185 37.88 -6.86 1.19
C GLY A 185 38.96 -5.86 0.81
N ASP A 186 39.02 -5.42 -0.45
CA ASP A 186 39.98 -4.41 -0.90
C ASP A 186 39.41 -3.00 -0.70
N LEU A 187 39.95 -2.31 0.31
CA LEU A 187 39.52 -0.96 0.65
C LEU A 187 40.03 0.12 -0.32
N THR A 188 41.02 -0.21 -1.15
CA THR A 188 41.58 0.71 -2.14
C THR A 188 40.70 0.85 -3.36
N LEU A 189 39.81 -0.13 -3.60
CA LEU A 189 38.83 -0.05 -4.68
C LEU A 189 37.78 1.04 -4.39
N PRO A 190 37.34 1.78 -5.43
CA PRO A 190 36.24 2.73 -5.32
C PRO A 190 34.96 2.05 -4.82
N TYR A 191 34.22 2.72 -3.94
CA TYR A 191 33.02 2.18 -3.31
C TYR A 191 31.92 3.24 -3.30
N LEU A 192 30.75 2.92 -3.85
CA LEU A 192 29.63 3.85 -4.03
C LEU A 192 30.07 5.16 -4.71
N ASP A 193 30.85 5.03 -5.78
CA ASP A 193 31.56 6.10 -6.48
C ASP A 193 30.86 6.59 -7.76
N ILE A 194 29.78 5.93 -8.18
CA ILE A 194 28.90 6.44 -9.23
C ILE A 194 28.14 7.66 -8.71
N ARG A 195 28.18 8.78 -9.46
CA ARG A 195 27.54 10.05 -9.09
C ARG A 195 26.94 10.76 -10.30
N GLY A 196 25.74 11.32 -10.13
CA GLY A 196 25.08 12.17 -11.12
C GLY A 196 24.78 11.46 -12.43
N VAL A 197 24.54 10.14 -12.41
CA VAL A 197 24.19 9.40 -13.62
C VAL A 197 22.78 9.75 -14.08
N ASP A 198 22.54 9.63 -15.39
CA ASP A 198 21.26 9.99 -15.99
C ASP A 198 20.13 9.09 -15.48
N ALA A 199 19.33 9.58 -14.54
CA ALA A 199 18.19 8.85 -14.00
C ALA A 199 17.06 8.61 -15.02
N PHE A 200 17.16 9.12 -16.25
CA PHE A 200 16.23 8.84 -17.35
C PHE A 200 16.70 7.69 -18.26
N GLU A 201 17.91 7.16 -18.06
CA GLU A 201 18.45 6.05 -18.84
C GLU A 201 17.61 4.76 -18.73
N SER A 202 17.91 3.78 -19.59
CA SER A 202 17.26 2.46 -19.57
C SER A 202 17.45 1.75 -18.23
N VAL A 203 16.42 1.02 -17.81
CA VAL A 203 16.41 0.25 -16.56
C VAL A 203 17.01 -1.15 -16.70
N ASP A 204 17.51 -1.52 -17.89
CA ASP A 204 17.96 -2.88 -18.22
C ASP A 204 19.01 -3.43 -17.26
N LYS A 205 20.02 -2.63 -16.94
CA LYS A 205 21.09 -3.02 -16.01
C LYS A 205 20.57 -3.25 -14.59
N CYS A 206 19.45 -2.63 -14.22
CA CYS A 206 18.89 -2.74 -12.87
C CYS A 206 17.88 -3.90 -12.74
N ARG A 207 17.56 -4.63 -13.82
CA ARG A 207 16.53 -5.70 -13.78
C ARG A 207 16.92 -6.88 -12.89
N GLY A 208 18.22 -7.15 -12.73
CA GLY A 208 18.75 -8.27 -11.95
C GLY A 208 18.94 -7.99 -10.45
N THR A 209 18.53 -6.82 -9.95
CA THR A 209 18.73 -6.44 -8.54
C THR A 209 17.72 -7.09 -7.60
N SER A 210 17.87 -6.87 -6.29
CA SER A 210 16.93 -7.35 -5.28
C SER A 210 15.51 -6.80 -5.49
N LEU A 211 14.50 -7.50 -4.94
CA LEU A 211 13.11 -7.05 -4.96
C LEU A 211 12.95 -5.65 -4.37
N SER A 212 13.69 -5.33 -3.29
CA SER A 212 13.64 -4.02 -2.63
C SER A 212 14.25 -2.91 -3.49
N HIS A 213 15.34 -3.19 -4.22
CA HIS A 213 15.92 -2.26 -5.18
C HIS A 213 14.97 -2.00 -6.34
N LEU A 214 14.37 -3.05 -6.90
CA LEU A 214 13.37 -2.93 -7.96
C LEU A 214 12.14 -2.13 -7.49
N ALA A 215 11.65 -2.38 -6.28
CA ALA A 215 10.55 -1.63 -5.69
C ALA A 215 10.88 -0.13 -5.55
N ILE A 216 12.03 0.22 -4.99
CA ILE A 216 12.44 1.63 -4.86
C ILE A 216 12.70 2.29 -6.22
N LEU A 217 13.31 1.58 -7.18
CA LEU A 217 13.49 2.09 -8.53
C LEU A 217 12.14 2.36 -9.21
N THR A 218 11.16 1.47 -9.00
CA THR A 218 9.79 1.66 -9.50
C THR A 218 9.15 2.91 -8.91
N LEU A 219 9.29 3.13 -7.61
CA LEU A 219 8.82 4.34 -6.94
C LEU A 219 9.50 5.61 -7.48
N LEU A 220 10.82 5.58 -7.67
CA LEU A 220 11.55 6.71 -8.23
C LEU A 220 11.06 7.05 -9.65
N LYS A 221 10.89 6.05 -10.52
CA LYS A 221 10.37 6.27 -11.88
C LYS A 221 8.91 6.76 -11.85
N LEU A 222 8.11 6.32 -10.89
CA LEU A 222 6.76 6.85 -10.67
C LEU A 222 6.78 8.32 -10.27
N ARG A 223 7.67 8.71 -9.34
CA ARG A 223 7.82 10.12 -8.93
C ARG A 223 8.20 11.01 -10.12
N ILE A 224 9.18 10.58 -10.91
CA ILE A 224 9.62 11.31 -12.11
C ILE A 224 8.46 11.39 -13.14
N ARG A 225 7.71 10.30 -13.33
CA ARG A 225 6.54 10.29 -14.22
C ARG A 225 5.49 11.31 -13.78
N LEU A 226 5.11 11.30 -12.51
CA LEU A 226 4.10 12.22 -11.96
C LEU A 226 4.54 13.68 -12.07
N ASP A 227 5.81 13.97 -11.79
CA ASP A 227 6.39 15.31 -11.96
C ASP A 227 6.34 15.78 -13.42
N LEU A 228 6.64 14.91 -14.39
CA LEU A 228 6.58 15.25 -15.81
C LEU A 228 5.14 15.40 -16.33
N GLU A 229 4.21 14.52 -15.91
CA GLU A 229 2.79 14.61 -16.26
C GLU A 229 2.17 15.91 -15.70
N GLN A 230 2.62 16.37 -14.52
CA GLN A 230 2.23 17.67 -13.97
C GLN A 230 2.76 18.84 -14.82
N LEU A 231 3.99 18.76 -15.33
CA LEU A 231 4.54 19.77 -16.23
C LEU A 231 3.78 19.83 -17.56
N GLU A 232 3.36 18.68 -18.11
CA GLU A 232 2.52 18.64 -19.32
C GLU A 232 1.17 19.34 -19.08
N ARG A 233 0.50 19.07 -17.94
CA ARG A 233 -0.76 19.72 -17.57
C ARG A 233 -0.63 21.24 -17.39
N ARG A 234 0.50 21.68 -16.82
CA ARG A 234 0.79 23.10 -16.64
C ARG A 234 0.85 23.87 -17.96
N ASP A 235 1.33 23.23 -19.03
CA ASP A 235 1.45 23.84 -20.34
C ASP A 235 0.13 23.77 -21.17
N ASP A 236 -0.90 23.08 -20.67
CA ASP A 236 -2.22 22.98 -21.31
C ASP A 236 -3.08 24.24 -21.02
N PRO A 237 -3.42 25.05 -22.04
CA PRO A 237 -4.19 26.28 -21.85
C PRO A 237 -5.66 26.04 -21.48
N PHE A 238 -6.15 24.79 -21.53
CA PHE A 238 -7.53 24.43 -21.20
C PHE A 238 -7.67 23.74 -19.84
N ASP A 239 -6.56 23.50 -19.15
CA ASP A 239 -6.55 22.90 -17.83
C ASP A 239 -6.68 23.97 -16.74
N ASP A 240 -7.60 23.77 -15.78
CA ASP A 240 -7.76 24.64 -14.61
C ASP A 240 -6.66 24.29 -13.59
N TYR A 241 -5.41 24.54 -14.01
CA TYR A 241 -4.22 24.21 -13.27
C TYR A 241 -4.09 25.13 -12.06
N ASP A 242 -4.37 24.59 -10.87
CA ASP A 242 -4.13 25.27 -9.60
C ASP A 242 -2.77 24.81 -9.00
N PRO A 243 -1.75 25.68 -8.99
CA PRO A 243 -0.45 25.37 -8.39
C PRO A 243 -0.51 25.02 -6.90
N ALA A 244 -1.57 25.41 -6.18
CA ALA A 244 -1.71 25.14 -4.75
C ALA A 244 -1.98 23.66 -4.43
N PHE A 245 -2.51 22.90 -5.39
CA PHE A 245 -2.78 21.46 -5.26
C PHE A 245 -1.72 20.59 -5.95
N CYS A 246 -0.63 21.19 -6.40
CA CYS A 246 0.42 20.49 -7.10
C CYS A 246 1.44 19.88 -6.14
N ARG A 247 1.84 18.63 -6.41
CA ARG A 247 2.95 18.02 -5.69
C ARG A 247 4.25 18.80 -5.94
N PRO A 248 5.12 18.94 -4.94
CA PRO A 248 6.45 19.50 -5.13
C PRO A 248 7.27 18.67 -6.12
N LEU A 249 7.90 19.34 -7.09
CA LEU A 249 8.76 18.67 -8.07
C LEU A 249 9.98 18.05 -7.38
N GLY A 250 10.31 16.82 -7.79
CA GLY A 250 11.52 16.12 -7.40
C GLY A 250 12.78 16.84 -7.88
N SER A 251 13.89 16.56 -7.19
CA SER A 251 15.20 17.14 -7.47
C SER A 251 15.70 16.79 -8.88
N ILE A 252 15.43 15.58 -9.37
CA ILE A 252 15.86 15.11 -10.69
C ILE A 252 15.14 15.88 -11.79
N VAL A 253 13.81 16.02 -11.71
CA VAL A 253 13.04 16.76 -12.73
C VAL A 253 13.39 18.25 -12.67
N ARG A 254 13.50 18.84 -11.46
CA ARG A 254 13.91 20.24 -11.31
C ARG A 254 15.26 20.52 -11.97
N ALA A 255 16.26 19.65 -11.76
CA ALA A 255 17.56 19.78 -12.41
C ALA A 255 17.45 19.67 -13.94
N ARG A 256 16.56 18.80 -14.44
CA ARG A 256 16.36 18.57 -15.87
C ARG A 256 15.63 19.70 -16.57
N MET A 257 14.77 20.45 -15.89
CA MET A 257 14.06 21.62 -16.45
C MET A 257 14.99 22.72 -16.95
N GLY A 258 16.23 22.78 -16.46
CA GLY A 258 17.24 23.73 -16.95
C GLY A 258 17.84 23.36 -18.31
N ASP A 259 17.57 22.16 -18.85
CA ASP A 259 18.09 21.74 -20.15
C ASP A 259 17.15 22.20 -21.28
N PRO A 260 17.59 23.11 -22.18
CA PRO A 260 16.75 23.59 -23.29
C PRO A 260 16.39 22.51 -24.31
N ARG A 261 17.01 21.32 -24.23
CA ARG A 261 16.70 20.17 -25.09
C ARG A 261 15.64 19.24 -24.49
N LEU A 262 15.15 19.53 -23.28
CA LEU A 262 14.13 18.71 -22.64
C LEU A 262 12.83 18.75 -23.45
N ASN A 263 12.48 17.63 -24.06
CA ASN A 263 11.14 17.38 -24.55
C ASN A 263 10.36 16.68 -23.42
N VAL A 264 9.56 17.43 -22.68
CA VAL A 264 8.80 16.93 -21.52
C VAL A 264 7.94 15.73 -21.92
N SER A 265 7.19 15.83 -23.01
CA SER A 265 6.26 14.77 -23.41
C SER A 265 6.93 13.48 -23.88
N ALA A 266 7.98 13.59 -24.70
CA ALA A 266 8.75 12.43 -25.11
C ALA A 266 9.43 11.74 -23.90
N THR A 267 9.91 12.54 -22.95
CA THR A 267 10.54 12.05 -21.72
C THR A 267 9.51 11.39 -20.80
N ALA A 268 8.34 12.00 -20.61
CA ALA A 268 7.23 11.45 -19.83
C ALA A 268 6.79 10.09 -20.39
N ALA A 269 6.62 9.99 -21.71
CA ALA A 269 6.28 8.73 -22.38
C ALA A 269 7.37 7.65 -22.19
N ALA A 270 8.66 8.02 -22.23
CA ALA A 270 9.75 7.09 -22.00
C ALA A 270 9.79 6.59 -20.55
N VAL A 271 9.69 7.49 -19.58
CA VAL A 271 9.66 7.13 -18.14
C VAL A 271 8.43 6.30 -17.82
N LYS A 272 7.26 6.61 -18.40
CA LYS A 272 6.04 5.80 -18.25
C LYS A 272 6.22 4.37 -18.75
N ARG A 273 6.92 4.16 -19.87
CA ARG A 273 7.26 2.80 -20.34
C ARG A 273 8.18 2.08 -19.36
N GLN A 274 9.24 2.75 -18.87
CA GLN A 274 10.16 2.19 -17.89
C GLN A 274 9.44 1.82 -16.59
N TYR A 275 8.55 2.68 -16.08
CA TYR A 275 7.73 2.43 -14.89
C TYR A 275 6.86 1.18 -15.06
N HIS A 276 6.10 1.08 -16.16
CA HIS A 276 5.25 -0.09 -16.39
C HIS A 276 6.05 -1.39 -16.59
N GLU A 277 7.24 -1.29 -17.17
CA GLU A 277 8.15 -2.41 -17.29
C GLU A 277 8.66 -2.86 -15.92
N LEU A 278 9.07 -1.93 -15.05
CA LEU A 278 9.45 -2.24 -13.68
C LEU A 278 8.29 -2.85 -12.88
N CYS A 279 7.06 -2.35 -13.04
CA CYS A 279 5.88 -2.96 -12.44
C CYS A 279 5.74 -4.44 -12.80
N ARG A 280 6.02 -4.79 -14.05
CA ARG A 280 6.02 -6.17 -14.53
C ARG A 280 7.17 -6.98 -13.95
N VAL A 281 8.39 -6.45 -14.00
CA VAL A 281 9.60 -7.13 -13.46
C VAL A 281 9.44 -7.44 -11.97
N VAL A 282 8.95 -6.48 -11.17
CA VAL A 282 8.66 -6.71 -9.74
C VAL A 282 7.63 -7.82 -9.56
N ASN A 283 6.56 -7.82 -10.36
CA ASN A 283 5.54 -8.87 -10.29
C ASN A 283 6.10 -10.25 -10.67
N ASP A 284 6.95 -10.31 -11.69
CA ASP A 284 7.57 -11.55 -12.15
C ASP A 284 8.56 -12.11 -11.11
N VAL A 285 9.28 -11.22 -10.41
CA VAL A 285 10.16 -11.60 -9.28
C VAL A 285 9.35 -12.03 -8.06
N ASN A 286 8.26 -11.32 -7.75
CA ASN A 286 7.39 -11.66 -6.62
C ASN A 286 5.94 -11.23 -6.87
N PRO A 287 5.02 -12.17 -7.15
CA PRO A 287 3.63 -11.86 -7.48
C PRO A 287 2.81 -11.36 -6.28
N HIS A 288 3.35 -11.41 -5.07
CA HIS A 288 2.67 -10.98 -3.85
C HIS A 288 2.94 -9.52 -3.48
N PHE A 289 3.98 -8.90 -4.07
CA PHE A 289 4.46 -7.58 -3.64
C PHE A 289 3.41 -6.48 -3.80
N TRP A 290 2.81 -6.35 -5.00
CA TRP A 290 1.84 -5.30 -5.28
C TRP A 290 0.59 -5.42 -4.41
N ASP A 291 0.09 -6.64 -4.25
CA ASP A 291 -1.06 -6.93 -3.40
C ASP A 291 -0.82 -6.54 -1.94
N LEU A 292 0.36 -6.82 -1.41
CA LEU A 292 0.70 -6.48 -0.03
C LEU A 292 1.00 -4.98 0.16
N LEU A 293 1.48 -4.28 -0.87
CA LEU A 293 1.81 -2.85 -0.79
C LEU A 293 0.56 -1.97 -0.59
N VAL A 294 -0.55 -2.39 -1.19
CA VAL A 294 -1.81 -1.64 -1.30
C VAL A 294 -2.85 -2.07 -0.26
N ASP A 295 -2.57 -3.14 0.48
CA ASP A 295 -3.37 -3.57 1.62
C ASP A 295 -3.00 -2.74 2.88
N ASP A 296 -3.97 -2.48 3.76
CA ASP A 296 -3.78 -1.68 5.00
C ASP A 296 -3.02 -2.43 6.10
N GLU A 297 -2.61 -3.68 5.83
CA GLU A 297 -1.92 -4.51 6.81
C GLU A 297 -0.49 -4.02 7.08
N THR A 298 -0.09 -4.04 8.34
CA THR A 298 1.30 -3.78 8.71
C THR A 298 2.12 -5.03 8.38
N PRO A 299 3.21 -4.92 7.61
CA PRO A 299 4.07 -6.06 7.30
C PRO A 299 4.66 -6.61 8.60
N VAL A 300 4.58 -7.92 8.78
CA VAL A 300 5.26 -8.64 9.86
C VAL A 300 6.64 -9.02 9.34
N LEU A 301 7.69 -8.67 10.08
CA LEU A 301 9.05 -9.03 9.72
C LEU A 301 9.20 -10.57 9.77
N PRO A 302 9.46 -11.24 8.64
CA PRO A 302 9.58 -12.69 8.65
C PRO A 302 10.95 -13.12 9.20
N PRO A 303 11.04 -14.26 9.90
CA PRO A 303 12.31 -14.77 10.39
C PRO A 303 13.19 -15.30 9.25
N TYR A 304 12.56 -15.81 8.18
CA TYR A 304 13.20 -16.36 6.99
C TYR A 304 12.30 -16.11 5.78
N TYR A 305 12.88 -16.06 4.59
CA TYR A 305 12.14 -16.00 3.34
C TYR A 305 12.89 -16.77 2.25
N SER A 306 12.19 -17.11 1.17
CA SER A 306 12.79 -17.61 -0.07
C SER A 306 12.44 -16.69 -1.24
N PRO A 307 13.24 -16.65 -2.31
CA PRO A 307 12.89 -15.90 -3.50
C PRO A 307 11.50 -16.26 -4.02
N GLY A 308 10.67 -15.24 -4.30
CA GLY A 308 9.29 -15.37 -4.76
C GLY A 308 8.25 -15.63 -3.67
N SER A 309 8.64 -15.78 -2.39
CA SER A 309 7.69 -16.08 -1.31
C SER A 309 6.96 -14.82 -0.80
N VAL A 310 5.82 -15.02 -0.11
CA VAL A 310 5.07 -13.93 0.56
C VAL A 310 5.95 -13.24 1.60
N GLU A 311 6.78 -14.00 2.31
CA GLU A 311 7.72 -13.49 3.31
C GLU A 311 8.77 -12.56 2.66
N GLN A 312 9.28 -12.89 1.47
CA GLN A 312 10.20 -11.99 0.77
C GLN A 312 9.53 -10.64 0.47
N ALA A 313 8.28 -10.66 0.02
CA ALA A 313 7.52 -9.44 -0.23
C ALA A 313 7.27 -8.66 1.07
N GLN A 314 6.94 -9.33 2.18
CA GLN A 314 6.80 -8.68 3.49
C GLN A 314 8.10 -8.03 3.98
N MET A 315 9.24 -8.69 3.77
CA MET A 315 10.56 -8.14 4.06
C MET A 315 10.83 -6.89 3.22
N SER A 316 10.65 -6.96 1.91
CA SER A 316 10.83 -5.79 1.03
C SER A 316 9.88 -4.65 1.39
N LEU A 317 8.63 -4.93 1.75
CA LEU A 317 7.70 -3.91 2.22
C LEU A 317 8.13 -3.27 3.53
N TYR A 318 8.58 -4.05 4.51
CA TYR A 318 9.13 -3.48 5.74
C TYR A 318 10.27 -2.48 5.46
N GLN A 319 11.07 -2.73 4.41
CA GLN A 319 12.18 -1.86 4.02
C GLN A 319 11.75 -0.60 3.23
N CYS A 320 10.70 -0.67 2.41
CA CYS A 320 10.33 0.43 1.50
C CYS A 320 8.96 1.09 1.73
N GLN A 321 8.06 0.50 2.52
CA GLN A 321 6.65 0.92 2.61
C GLN A 321 6.49 2.39 3.01
N ALA A 322 7.33 2.90 3.92
CA ALA A 322 7.28 4.31 4.32
C ALA A 322 7.51 5.25 3.12
N ALA A 323 8.50 4.97 2.27
CA ALA A 323 8.78 5.78 1.09
C ALA A 323 7.60 5.81 0.10
N TRP A 324 6.92 4.67 -0.07
CA TRP A 324 5.73 4.57 -0.90
C TRP A 324 4.56 5.37 -0.32
N ARG A 325 4.25 5.19 0.97
CA ARG A 325 3.15 5.90 1.65
C ARG A 325 3.35 7.42 1.74
N GLU A 326 4.60 7.87 1.81
CA GLU A 326 4.96 9.30 1.82
C GLU A 326 4.89 9.95 0.43
N THR A 327 4.74 9.16 -0.64
CA THR A 327 4.64 9.67 -2.01
C THR A 327 3.19 9.87 -2.38
N GLU A 328 2.81 11.11 -2.60
CA GLU A 328 1.48 11.49 -3.07
C GLU A 328 1.13 10.78 -4.39
N ASP A 329 -0.12 10.33 -4.49
CA ASP A 329 -0.74 9.56 -5.59
C ASP A 329 -0.12 8.18 -5.87
N ALA A 330 0.89 7.74 -5.14
CA ALA A 330 1.57 6.48 -5.45
C ALA A 330 0.66 5.26 -5.30
N ASP A 331 -0.19 5.23 -4.28
CA ASP A 331 -1.16 4.17 -4.03
C ASP A 331 -2.23 4.10 -5.14
N VAL A 332 -2.79 5.25 -5.54
CA VAL A 332 -3.79 5.35 -6.62
C VAL A 332 -3.20 4.84 -7.94
N MET A 333 -1.97 5.24 -8.25
CA MET A 333 -1.31 4.87 -9.49
C MET A 333 -0.95 3.38 -9.52
N ILE A 334 -0.39 2.83 -8.43
CA ILE A 334 -0.09 1.39 -8.34
C ILE A 334 -1.37 0.58 -8.44
N ASP A 335 -2.42 0.95 -7.70
CA ASP A 335 -3.70 0.24 -7.72
C ASP A 335 -4.24 0.11 -9.13
N SER A 336 -4.20 1.19 -9.90
CA SER A 336 -4.61 1.21 -11.31
C SER A 336 -3.67 0.39 -12.20
N ASP A 337 -2.36 0.66 -12.15
CA ASP A 337 -1.42 0.15 -13.17
C ASP A 337 -1.02 -1.33 -12.93
N THR A 338 -1.26 -1.85 -11.73
CA THR A 338 -0.97 -3.24 -11.32
C THR A 338 -2.21 -4.14 -11.23
N VAL A 339 -3.43 -3.62 -11.42
CA VAL A 339 -4.66 -4.42 -11.35
C VAL A 339 -4.63 -5.66 -12.26
N LYS A 340 -4.02 -5.55 -13.43
CA LYS A 340 -3.85 -6.63 -14.41
C LYS A 340 -3.06 -7.84 -13.90
N PHE A 341 -2.29 -7.67 -12.82
CA PHE A 341 -1.53 -8.74 -12.17
C PHE A 341 -2.33 -9.44 -11.07
N THR A 342 -3.51 -8.90 -10.72
CA THR A 342 -4.34 -9.43 -9.64
C THR A 342 -4.78 -10.86 -9.96
N SER A 343 -4.48 -11.77 -9.03
CA SER A 343 -4.94 -13.15 -9.13
C SER A 343 -6.32 -13.34 -8.49
N VAL A 344 -7.11 -14.24 -9.06
CA VAL A 344 -8.38 -14.66 -8.46
C VAL A 344 -8.07 -15.36 -7.15
N TYR A 345 -8.56 -14.82 -6.04
CA TYR A 345 -8.45 -15.49 -4.73
C TYR A 345 -9.19 -16.82 -4.82
N LYS A 346 -8.60 -17.94 -4.39
CA LYS A 346 -9.22 -19.28 -4.50
C LYS A 346 -9.84 -19.79 -3.19
N GLY A 347 -9.72 -19.05 -2.10
CA GLY A 347 -10.14 -19.47 -0.76
C GLY A 347 -9.06 -20.25 -0.02
N ARG A 348 -9.19 -20.38 1.30
CA ARG A 348 -8.33 -21.28 2.08
C ARG A 348 -8.69 -22.73 1.77
N LEU A 349 -7.73 -23.48 1.23
CA LEU A 349 -7.80 -24.94 1.30
C LEU A 349 -7.87 -25.34 2.78
N PRO A 350 -8.79 -26.23 3.19
CA PRO A 350 -8.76 -26.77 4.54
C PRO A 350 -7.36 -27.35 4.78
N ASN A 351 -6.77 -27.00 5.91
CA ASN A 351 -5.46 -27.46 6.35
C ASN A 351 -5.49 -28.99 6.43
N THR A 352 -5.08 -29.70 5.37
CA THR A 352 -4.88 -31.15 5.42
C THR A 352 -3.57 -31.41 6.14
N GLY A 353 -3.64 -31.46 7.47
CA GLY A 353 -2.64 -32.17 8.26
C GLY A 353 -2.48 -33.58 7.69
N GLY A 354 -1.23 -34.01 7.55
CA GLY A 354 -0.85 -35.23 6.84
C GLY A 354 -1.67 -36.46 7.19
N GLY A 355 -2.10 -37.15 6.14
CA GLY A 355 -2.82 -38.42 6.18
C GLY A 355 -3.56 -38.60 4.86
N ASP A 356 -3.00 -39.43 3.98
CA ASP A 356 -3.60 -39.82 2.70
C ASP A 356 -5.10 -40.11 2.84
N THR A 357 -5.92 -39.22 2.27
CA THR A 357 -7.24 -39.59 1.79
C THR A 357 -7.53 -38.79 0.53
N GLN A 358 -7.42 -39.48 -0.61
CA GLN A 358 -7.90 -39.03 -1.90
C GLN A 358 -9.30 -38.42 -1.75
N TRP A 359 -9.48 -37.20 -2.25
CA TRP A 359 -10.79 -36.62 -2.46
C TRP A 359 -11.51 -37.45 -3.53
N HIS A 360 -12.33 -38.40 -3.11
CA HIS A 360 -13.32 -39.02 -3.97
C HIS A 360 -14.46 -38.02 -4.17
N GLY A 361 -14.33 -37.21 -5.22
CA GLY A 361 -15.47 -36.53 -5.82
C GLY A 361 -16.44 -37.56 -6.39
N ARG A 362 -17.42 -37.99 -5.59
CA ARG A 362 -18.78 -38.39 -5.99
C ARG A 362 -19.55 -38.87 -4.74
N GLU A 363 -20.84 -38.53 -4.73
CA GLU A 363 -21.88 -39.03 -3.81
C GLU A 363 -21.93 -38.41 -2.40
N ASN A 364 -22.49 -37.20 -2.34
CA ASN A 364 -23.64 -36.96 -1.44
C ASN A 364 -24.48 -35.80 -1.99
N LEU A 365 -25.17 -36.09 -3.09
CA LEU A 365 -26.28 -35.30 -3.59
C LEU A 365 -27.52 -35.62 -2.73
N ALA A 366 -27.61 -35.00 -1.56
CA ALA A 366 -28.87 -34.93 -0.83
C ALA A 366 -29.47 -33.54 -1.05
N ARG A 367 -30.45 -33.48 -1.95
CA ARG A 367 -31.42 -32.37 -2.03
C ARG A 367 -31.92 -32.03 -0.63
N ARG A 368 -31.95 -30.73 -0.29
CA ARG A 368 -33.08 -30.18 0.46
C ARG A 368 -33.76 -29.04 -0.29
N PRO A 369 -35.10 -28.99 -0.27
CA PRO A 369 -35.92 -28.01 -0.98
C PRO A 369 -36.06 -26.73 -0.13
N GLY A 370 -36.54 -25.65 -0.74
CA GLY A 370 -36.62 -24.32 -0.14
C GLY A 370 -37.28 -24.28 1.24
N THR A 371 -36.70 -23.49 2.13
CA THR A 371 -37.35 -22.99 3.34
C THR A 371 -36.84 -21.59 3.64
N ASN A 372 -37.79 -20.69 3.85
CA ASN A 372 -37.67 -19.36 4.42
C ASN A 372 -36.78 -19.37 5.68
N THR A 373 -35.46 -19.21 5.53
CA THR A 373 -34.55 -19.04 6.67
C THR A 373 -34.43 -17.56 6.95
N ASP A 374 -34.98 -17.12 8.07
CA ASP A 374 -34.95 -15.72 8.48
C ASP A 374 -33.53 -15.14 8.37
N PRO A 375 -33.35 -13.98 7.71
CA PRO A 375 -32.02 -13.45 7.43
C PRO A 375 -31.28 -13.01 8.69
N TYR A 376 -30.05 -13.52 8.84
CA TYR A 376 -29.06 -13.05 9.80
C TYR A 376 -28.06 -12.18 9.05
N VAL A 377 -28.14 -10.88 9.30
CA VAL A 377 -27.37 -9.84 8.61
C VAL A 377 -26.17 -9.41 9.46
N LEU A 378 -24.98 -9.38 8.85
CA LEU A 378 -23.81 -8.67 9.36
C LEU A 378 -23.59 -7.42 8.52
N ALA A 379 -23.56 -6.25 9.14
CA ALA A 379 -23.12 -5.02 8.49
C ALA A 379 -21.68 -4.67 8.86
N LEU A 380 -20.86 -4.44 7.83
CA LEU A 380 -19.47 -4.00 7.96
C LEU A 380 -19.41 -2.48 7.83
N HIS A 381 -19.07 -1.80 8.94
CA HIS A 381 -18.88 -0.34 9.08
C HIS A 381 -17.46 -0.04 9.52
N LEU A 382 -16.49 -0.42 8.68
CA LEU A 382 -15.07 -0.44 9.00
C LEU A 382 -14.41 0.93 8.81
N GLU A 383 -15.05 1.87 8.12
CA GLU A 383 -14.61 3.25 8.03
C GLU A 383 -15.76 4.25 7.94
N GLN A 384 -15.51 5.49 8.39
CA GLN A 384 -16.41 6.64 8.21
C GLN A 384 -17.89 6.39 8.61
N LYS A 385 -18.13 5.57 9.64
CA LYS A 385 -19.48 5.27 10.14
C LYS A 385 -20.37 6.51 10.36
N PRO A 386 -19.89 7.63 10.95
CA PRO A 386 -20.73 8.81 11.12
C PRO A 386 -21.28 9.38 9.80
N LEU A 387 -20.49 9.33 8.73
CA LEU A 387 -20.92 9.75 7.40
C LEU A 387 -21.96 8.78 6.83
N PHE A 388 -21.73 7.47 6.98
CA PHE A 388 -22.72 6.46 6.60
C PHE A 388 -24.04 6.69 7.34
N ASP A 389 -24.02 6.89 8.65
CA ASP A 389 -25.24 7.07 9.46
C ASP A 389 -26.02 8.32 9.03
N ALA A 390 -25.32 9.39 8.65
CA ALA A 390 -25.93 10.63 8.19
C ALA A 390 -26.66 10.49 6.84
N VAL A 391 -26.17 9.61 5.95
CA VAL A 391 -26.70 9.46 4.58
C VAL A 391 -27.61 8.23 4.44
N HIS A 392 -27.21 7.10 5.01
CA HIS A 392 -27.85 5.78 4.84
C HIS A 392 -28.46 5.22 6.15
N GLY A 393 -28.58 6.03 7.20
CA GLY A 393 -29.14 5.58 8.48
C GLY A 393 -30.57 5.02 8.39
N SER A 394 -31.39 5.58 7.49
CA SER A 394 -32.76 5.09 7.23
C SER A 394 -32.76 3.66 6.67
N LEU A 395 -31.94 3.39 5.65
CA LEU A 395 -31.77 2.06 5.08
C LEU A 395 -31.37 1.04 6.15
N PHE A 396 -30.39 1.38 6.98
CA PHE A 396 -29.90 0.46 8.00
C PHE A 396 -30.94 0.18 9.09
N ALA A 397 -31.74 1.18 9.46
CA ALA A 397 -32.89 0.99 10.36
C ALA A 397 -33.93 0.04 9.74
N GLN A 398 -34.22 0.15 8.44
CA GLN A 398 -35.10 -0.76 7.73
C GLN A 398 -34.57 -2.20 7.73
N ILE A 399 -33.27 -2.39 7.41
CA ILE A 399 -32.61 -3.71 7.48
C ILE A 399 -32.77 -4.31 8.88
N THR A 400 -32.47 -3.53 9.92
CA THR A 400 -32.54 -3.96 11.31
C THR A 400 -33.95 -4.37 11.72
N SER A 401 -34.98 -3.65 11.24
CA SER A 401 -36.38 -3.93 11.57
C SER A 401 -36.94 -5.19 10.88
N LYS A 402 -36.37 -5.59 9.74
CA LYS A 402 -36.88 -6.68 8.89
C LYS A 402 -36.08 -7.98 9.07
N ALA A 403 -34.82 -7.89 9.45
CA ALA A 403 -33.97 -9.05 9.70
C ALA A 403 -34.27 -9.66 11.08
N LYS A 404 -34.15 -10.99 11.20
CA LYS A 404 -34.30 -11.65 12.50
C LYS A 404 -33.16 -11.34 13.44
N LYS A 405 -31.96 -11.19 12.88
CA LYS A 405 -30.76 -10.88 13.62
C LYS A 405 -29.90 -9.95 12.79
N THR A 406 -29.45 -8.87 13.40
CA THR A 406 -28.54 -7.91 12.79
C THR A 406 -27.38 -7.66 13.75
N GLU A 407 -26.15 -7.78 13.26
CA GLU A 407 -24.94 -7.41 13.97
C GLU A 407 -24.14 -6.40 13.14
N GLN A 408 -23.34 -5.56 13.81
CA GLN A 408 -22.46 -4.58 13.17
C GLN A 408 -21.02 -4.84 13.61
N ALA A 409 -20.08 -4.69 12.67
CA ALA A 409 -18.66 -4.67 12.96
C ALA A 409 -18.04 -3.34 12.56
N THR A 410 -17.38 -2.68 13.53
CA THR A 410 -16.67 -1.41 13.31
C THR A 410 -15.15 -1.54 13.39
N THR A 411 -14.64 -2.76 13.62
CA THR A 411 -13.21 -3.07 13.63
C THR A 411 -12.95 -4.37 12.88
N GLU A 412 -11.71 -4.54 12.41
CA GLU A 412 -11.26 -5.76 11.73
C GLU A 412 -11.49 -7.00 12.60
N GLU A 413 -11.15 -6.92 13.90
CA GLU A 413 -11.27 -8.03 14.85
C GLU A 413 -12.73 -8.43 15.08
N ALA A 414 -13.62 -7.45 15.24
CA ALA A 414 -15.06 -7.70 15.39
C ALA A 414 -15.64 -8.35 14.13
N ALA A 415 -15.26 -7.87 12.95
CA ALA A 415 -15.69 -8.44 11.68
C ALA A 415 -15.24 -9.90 11.54
N LEU A 416 -13.97 -10.18 11.77
CA LEU A 416 -13.42 -11.54 11.72
C LEU A 416 -14.07 -12.46 12.76
N ALA A 417 -14.30 -11.97 13.98
CA ALA A 417 -14.95 -12.75 15.04
C ALA A 417 -16.38 -13.16 14.66
N ILE A 418 -17.18 -12.24 14.09
CA ILE A 418 -18.55 -12.54 13.67
C ILE A 418 -18.55 -13.44 12.43
N LEU A 419 -17.70 -13.14 11.45
CA LEU A 419 -17.52 -13.94 10.24
C LEU A 419 -17.03 -15.35 10.55
N GLY A 420 -16.40 -15.62 11.70
CA GLY A 420 -15.94 -16.94 12.12
C GLY A 420 -16.98 -17.83 12.81
N ARG A 421 -18.17 -17.33 13.14
CA ARG A 421 -19.18 -18.05 13.95
C ARG A 421 -19.90 -19.17 13.19
N GLU A 422 -20.51 -20.07 13.97
CA GLU A 422 -21.47 -21.07 13.50
C GLU A 422 -22.83 -20.92 14.23
N PRO A 423 -23.95 -20.73 13.52
CA PRO A 423 -24.04 -20.51 12.07
C PRO A 423 -23.48 -19.12 11.67
N PRO A 424 -22.87 -18.99 10.48
CA PRO A 424 -22.40 -17.71 9.98
C PRO A 424 -23.54 -16.80 9.52
N PRO A 425 -23.29 -15.49 9.32
CA PRO A 425 -24.25 -14.60 8.67
C PRO A 425 -24.67 -15.12 7.30
N SER A 426 -25.98 -15.11 7.02
CA SER A 426 -26.51 -15.47 5.69
C SER A 426 -26.47 -14.29 4.72
N VAL A 427 -26.42 -13.07 5.25
CA VAL A 427 -26.28 -11.82 4.51
C VAL A 427 -25.17 -10.98 5.11
N ILE A 428 -24.29 -10.45 4.27
CA ILE A 428 -23.22 -9.52 4.64
C ILE A 428 -23.44 -8.21 3.87
N PHE A 429 -23.81 -7.16 4.58
CA PHE A 429 -23.95 -5.81 4.05
C PHE A 429 -22.63 -5.07 4.21
N VAL A 430 -22.01 -4.69 3.10
CA VAL A 430 -20.76 -3.93 3.09
C VAL A 430 -21.10 -2.47 2.85
N ALA A 431 -20.90 -1.64 3.87
CA ALA A 431 -21.37 -0.26 3.89
C ALA A 431 -20.35 0.75 3.36
N ASP A 432 -19.07 0.39 3.28
CA ASP A 432 -17.95 1.29 3.01
C ASP A 432 -16.81 0.61 2.25
N GLY A 433 -15.81 1.40 1.86
CA GLY A 433 -14.71 0.98 0.98
C GLY A 433 -13.60 0.17 1.65
N ALA A 434 -13.58 0.06 2.98
CA ALA A 434 -12.46 -0.53 3.73
C ALA A 434 -12.21 -2.01 3.39
N ILE A 435 -13.25 -2.73 2.94
CA ILE A 435 -13.12 -4.12 2.48
C ILE A 435 -12.12 -4.24 1.32
N THR A 436 -11.88 -3.18 0.55
CA THR A 436 -10.94 -3.19 -0.57
C THR A 436 -9.48 -3.13 -0.13
N ARG A 437 -9.19 -2.79 1.13
CA ARG A 437 -7.84 -2.66 1.70
C ARG A 437 -7.56 -3.61 2.86
N GLN A 438 -8.58 -4.05 3.60
CA GLN A 438 -8.45 -5.01 4.70
C GLN A 438 -8.46 -6.46 4.20
N ARG A 439 -7.30 -6.99 3.84
CA ARG A 439 -7.17 -8.32 3.22
C ARG A 439 -7.80 -9.45 4.03
N LYS A 440 -7.53 -9.57 5.34
CA LYS A 440 -8.13 -10.65 6.15
C LYS A 440 -9.67 -10.64 6.13
N VAL A 441 -10.28 -9.46 6.27
CA VAL A 441 -11.75 -9.32 6.23
C VAL A 441 -12.26 -9.60 4.82
N ARG A 442 -11.61 -9.05 3.79
CA ARG A 442 -11.93 -9.29 2.38
C ARG A 442 -11.95 -10.78 2.05
N GLU A 443 -10.89 -11.50 2.41
CA GLU A 443 -10.79 -12.95 2.20
C GLU A 443 -11.89 -13.72 2.94
N ALA A 444 -12.13 -13.40 4.21
CA ALA A 444 -13.21 -14.03 4.98
C ALA A 444 -14.59 -13.79 4.37
N VAL A 445 -14.86 -12.58 3.87
CA VAL A 445 -16.11 -12.26 3.16
C VAL A 445 -16.22 -13.04 1.85
N ILE A 446 -15.14 -13.15 1.08
CA ILE A 446 -15.13 -13.94 -0.17
C ILE A 446 -15.38 -15.43 0.12
N ASP A 447 -14.80 -15.97 1.19
CA ASP A 447 -15.02 -17.35 1.61
C ASP A 447 -16.49 -17.58 1.99
N ARG A 448 -17.10 -16.66 2.75
CA ARG A 448 -18.54 -16.73 3.10
C ARG A 448 -19.44 -16.58 1.87
N LEU A 449 -19.13 -15.65 0.98
CA LEU A 449 -19.83 -15.47 -0.30
C LEU A 449 -19.82 -16.78 -1.10
N ARG A 450 -18.65 -17.38 -1.30
CA ARG A 450 -18.53 -18.63 -2.06
C ARG A 450 -19.17 -19.81 -1.35
N GLY A 451 -19.22 -19.79 -0.01
CA GLY A 451 -19.92 -20.75 0.83
C GLY A 451 -21.45 -20.64 0.83
N GLY A 452 -22.03 -19.62 0.19
CA GLY A 452 -23.49 -19.48 0.03
C GLY A 452 -24.10 -18.20 0.61
N ALA A 453 -23.31 -17.34 1.27
CA ALA A 453 -23.83 -16.08 1.78
C ALA A 453 -24.17 -15.10 0.64
N THR A 454 -25.10 -14.19 0.91
CA THR A 454 -25.35 -13.04 0.05
C THR A 454 -24.51 -11.86 0.54
N VAL A 455 -23.67 -11.29 -0.31
CA VAL A 455 -22.88 -10.09 -0.01
C VAL A 455 -23.45 -8.93 -0.82
N VAL A 456 -23.78 -7.82 -0.18
CA VAL A 456 -24.29 -6.61 -0.87
C VAL A 456 -23.35 -5.45 -0.58
N LEU A 457 -22.68 -4.96 -1.62
CA LEU A 457 -21.86 -3.75 -1.63
C LEU A 457 -22.79 -2.56 -1.94
N ALA A 458 -23.00 -1.70 -0.95
CA ALA A 458 -23.90 -0.55 -1.07
C ALA A 458 -23.51 0.54 -0.05
N GLY A 459 -24.40 1.49 0.19
CA GLY A 459 -24.11 2.59 1.09
C GLY A 459 -23.04 3.50 0.52
N SER A 460 -21.97 3.71 1.28
CA SER A 460 -20.86 4.58 0.89
C SER A 460 -19.75 3.85 0.11
N PHE A 461 -19.89 2.54 -0.17
CA PHE A 461 -18.88 1.76 -0.89
C PHE A 461 -18.44 2.43 -2.21
N SER A 462 -19.38 2.79 -3.10
CA SER A 462 -19.07 3.39 -4.40
C SER A 462 -18.37 4.76 -4.30
N SER A 463 -18.60 5.48 -3.21
CA SER A 463 -18.02 6.79 -2.92
C SER A 463 -16.63 6.72 -2.27
N MET A 464 -16.26 5.59 -1.67
CA MET A 464 -15.04 5.44 -0.85
C MET A 464 -13.97 4.53 -1.47
N VAL A 465 -14.17 4.09 -2.70
CA VAL A 465 -13.22 3.25 -3.44
C VAL A 465 -12.64 3.98 -4.64
N THR A 466 -11.33 3.87 -4.85
CA THR A 466 -10.66 4.38 -6.06
C THR A 466 -10.93 3.46 -7.26
N MET A 467 -10.49 3.87 -8.46
CA MET A 467 -10.62 3.04 -9.67
C MET A 467 -9.90 1.69 -9.53
N GLY A 468 -8.61 1.72 -9.15
CA GLY A 468 -7.84 0.49 -9.00
C GLY A 468 -8.31 -0.40 -7.83
N GLN A 469 -8.78 0.18 -6.72
CA GLN A 469 -9.40 -0.59 -5.63
C GLN A 469 -10.65 -1.33 -6.09
N PHE A 470 -11.50 -0.65 -6.85
CA PHE A 470 -12.74 -1.23 -7.39
C PHE A 470 -12.41 -2.40 -8.32
N ASP A 471 -11.59 -2.16 -9.34
CA ASP A 471 -11.27 -3.15 -10.37
C ASP A 471 -10.54 -4.36 -9.75
N ARG A 472 -9.58 -4.12 -8.84
CA ARG A 472 -8.87 -5.19 -8.11
C ARG A 472 -9.83 -6.03 -7.27
N PHE A 473 -10.76 -5.40 -6.55
CA PHE A 473 -11.71 -6.12 -5.70
C PHE A 473 -12.53 -7.12 -6.51
N PHE A 474 -13.06 -6.72 -7.66
CA PHE A 474 -13.83 -7.63 -8.52
C PHE A 474 -12.97 -8.63 -9.29
N ALA A 475 -11.75 -8.25 -9.72
CA ALA A 475 -10.79 -9.18 -10.30
C ALA A 475 -10.47 -10.34 -9.32
N ARG A 476 -10.29 -10.07 -8.02
CA ARG A 476 -10.08 -11.10 -6.99
C ARG A 476 -11.26 -12.06 -6.84
N LEU A 477 -12.48 -11.59 -7.08
CA LEU A 477 -13.69 -12.41 -7.09
C LEU A 477 -13.81 -13.30 -8.34
N GLY A 478 -13.00 -13.03 -9.38
CA GLY A 478 -13.10 -13.66 -10.69
C GLY A 478 -14.16 -13.03 -11.58
N LEU A 479 -14.54 -11.78 -11.31
CA LEU A 479 -15.48 -11.01 -12.11
C LEU A 479 -14.72 -10.01 -12.99
N PRO A 480 -15.08 -9.86 -14.28
CA PRO A 480 -14.44 -8.91 -15.19
C PRO A 480 -14.93 -7.46 -14.96
N TRP A 481 -15.56 -7.19 -13.82
CA TRP A 481 -16.23 -5.93 -13.55
C TRP A 481 -15.21 -4.83 -13.35
N GLU A 482 -15.44 -3.72 -14.05
CA GLU A 482 -14.57 -2.53 -14.02
C GLU A 482 -15.40 -1.29 -13.69
N ARG A 483 -14.75 -0.28 -13.12
CA ARG A 483 -15.37 0.99 -12.78
C ARG A 483 -15.92 1.69 -14.03
N GLY A 484 -17.19 2.04 -13.96
CA GLY A 484 -17.96 2.68 -15.02
C GLY A 484 -17.95 4.22 -14.96
N SER A 485 -18.89 4.83 -15.66
CA SER A 485 -19.15 6.27 -15.57
C SER A 485 -19.72 6.64 -14.19
N TYR A 486 -19.54 7.90 -13.82
CA TYR A 486 -20.16 8.48 -12.64
C TYR A 486 -21.07 9.63 -13.08
N GLU A 487 -22.38 9.42 -13.02
CA GLU A 487 -23.34 10.38 -13.51
C GLU A 487 -24.71 10.23 -12.82
N ARG A 488 -25.56 11.24 -13.02
CA ARG A 488 -26.97 11.15 -12.66
C ARG A 488 -27.78 10.86 -13.91
N THR A 489 -28.55 9.79 -13.89
CA THR A 489 -29.42 9.37 -15.00
C THR A 489 -30.60 8.56 -14.46
N THR A 490 -31.62 8.35 -15.31
CA THR A 490 -32.70 7.41 -15.01
C THR A 490 -32.30 6.00 -15.40
N VAL A 491 -32.36 5.09 -14.43
CA VAL A 491 -32.11 3.67 -14.66
C VAL A 491 -33.43 2.92 -14.74
N SER A 492 -33.47 1.86 -15.52
CA SER A 492 -34.65 1.00 -15.67
C SER A 492 -34.33 -0.43 -15.28
N LEU A 493 -35.31 -1.12 -14.69
CA LEU A 493 -35.18 -2.52 -14.32
C LEU A 493 -35.05 -3.37 -15.58
N SER A 494 -34.00 -4.18 -15.63
CA SER A 494 -33.71 -5.06 -16.74
C SER A 494 -34.58 -6.31 -16.70
N PRO A 495 -35.48 -6.52 -17.68
CA PRO A 495 -36.34 -7.70 -17.73
C PRO A 495 -35.55 -8.99 -17.98
N THR A 496 -34.31 -8.89 -18.49
CA THR A 496 -33.42 -10.05 -18.68
C THR A 496 -32.79 -10.51 -17.38
N ALA A 497 -32.60 -9.62 -16.41
CA ALA A 497 -31.99 -9.93 -15.13
C ALA A 497 -33.01 -10.27 -14.04
N VAL A 498 -34.14 -9.55 -14.00
CA VAL A 498 -35.20 -9.73 -13.01
C VAL A 498 -36.55 -9.87 -13.69
N ASN A 499 -37.28 -10.94 -13.38
CA ASN A 499 -38.60 -11.22 -13.93
C ASN A 499 -39.57 -11.76 -12.87
N GLY A 500 -40.84 -11.92 -13.26
CA GLY A 500 -41.88 -12.52 -12.42
C GLY A 500 -42.23 -11.71 -11.18
N GLN A 501 -42.51 -12.40 -10.06
CA GLN A 501 -43.00 -11.80 -8.82
C GLN A 501 -42.02 -10.81 -8.18
N LEU A 502 -40.70 -11.01 -8.36
CA LEU A 502 -39.70 -10.09 -7.83
C LEU A 502 -39.71 -8.76 -8.62
N ALA A 503 -39.82 -8.82 -9.95
CA ALA A 503 -39.88 -7.63 -10.79
C ALA A 503 -41.09 -6.75 -10.45
N ALA A 504 -42.24 -7.35 -10.12
CA ALA A 504 -43.45 -6.63 -9.74
C ALA A 504 -43.33 -5.85 -8.42
N ARG A 505 -42.34 -6.16 -7.58
CA ARG A 505 -42.11 -5.54 -6.27
C ARG A 505 -40.94 -4.55 -6.28
N LEU A 506 -40.25 -4.44 -7.41
CA LEU A 506 -39.13 -3.52 -7.59
C LEU A 506 -39.58 -2.31 -8.43
N PRO A 507 -38.97 -1.13 -8.24
CA PRO A 507 -39.19 0.01 -9.12
C PRO A 507 -38.93 -0.35 -10.59
N SER A 508 -39.85 0.00 -11.50
CA SER A 508 -39.65 -0.24 -12.94
C SER A 508 -38.54 0.65 -13.52
N GLY A 509 -38.33 1.83 -12.93
CA GLY A 509 -37.21 2.72 -13.18
C GLY A 509 -37.22 3.91 -12.23
N TYR A 510 -36.06 4.51 -11.99
CA TYR A 510 -35.89 5.65 -11.09
C TYR A 510 -34.62 6.44 -11.42
N SER A 511 -34.58 7.71 -11.04
CA SER A 511 -33.39 8.55 -11.17
C SER A 511 -32.46 8.31 -9.99
N GLN A 512 -31.15 8.13 -10.25
CA GLN A 512 -30.13 8.06 -9.21
C GLN A 512 -28.84 8.72 -9.69
N LYS A 513 -28.02 9.18 -8.73
CA LYS A 513 -26.62 9.51 -8.99
C LYS A 513 -25.81 8.27 -8.67
N ALA A 514 -25.21 7.64 -9.68
CA ALA A 514 -24.56 6.34 -9.50
C ALA A 514 -23.17 6.29 -10.10
N LEU A 515 -22.32 5.51 -9.45
CA LEU A 515 -21.14 4.94 -10.07
C LEU A 515 -21.52 3.64 -10.77
N PHE A 516 -21.46 3.63 -12.09
CA PHE A 516 -21.76 2.45 -12.89
C PHE A 516 -20.65 1.41 -12.83
N VAL A 517 -20.98 0.17 -13.23
CA VAL A 517 -20.03 -0.94 -13.42
C VAL A 517 -20.12 -1.46 -14.86
N LYS A 518 -18.96 -1.64 -15.49
CA LYS A 518 -18.79 -2.18 -16.83
C LYS A 518 -18.66 -3.70 -16.81
N ASN A 519 -18.79 -4.32 -17.99
CA ASN A 519 -18.56 -5.75 -18.21
C ASN A 519 -19.45 -6.67 -17.36
N VAL A 520 -20.64 -6.18 -16.98
CA VAL A 520 -21.64 -6.98 -16.27
C VAL A 520 -22.45 -7.79 -17.28
N ALA A 521 -22.60 -9.09 -17.02
CA ALA A 521 -23.45 -9.94 -17.86
C ALA A 521 -24.92 -9.43 -17.84
N PRO A 522 -25.66 -9.46 -18.96
CA PRO A 522 -27.04 -8.98 -19.01
C PRO A 522 -28.01 -9.66 -18.04
N SER A 523 -27.70 -10.89 -17.61
CA SER A 523 -28.47 -11.64 -16.60
C SER A 523 -28.19 -11.18 -15.16
N ALA A 524 -27.10 -10.45 -14.93
CA ALA A 524 -26.71 -9.90 -13.64
C ALA A 524 -26.94 -8.38 -13.54
N ALA A 525 -27.08 -7.67 -14.65
CA ALA A 525 -27.33 -6.23 -14.68
C ALA A 525 -28.80 -5.93 -14.34
N TRP A 526 -29.11 -5.67 -13.06
CA TRP A 526 -30.48 -5.41 -12.60
C TRP A 526 -31.02 -4.06 -13.06
N TYR A 527 -30.22 -3.00 -12.99
CA TYR A 527 -30.62 -1.67 -13.44
C TYR A 527 -29.57 -1.07 -14.36
N THR A 528 -30.02 -0.64 -15.54
CA THR A 528 -29.18 -0.07 -16.61
C THR A 528 -29.78 1.24 -17.11
N SER A 529 -28.98 2.10 -17.74
CA SER A 529 -29.46 3.31 -18.43
C SER A 529 -29.36 3.14 -19.95
N THR A 530 -30.29 3.74 -20.69
CA THR A 530 -30.19 3.86 -22.15
C THR A 530 -29.15 4.90 -22.58
N GLU A 531 -28.85 5.86 -21.70
CA GLU A 531 -27.82 6.89 -21.92
C GLU A 531 -26.42 6.30 -21.72
N THR A 532 -26.28 5.38 -20.76
CA THR A 532 -25.02 4.73 -20.39
C THR A 532 -24.97 3.28 -20.87
N SER A 533 -25.00 3.09 -22.19
CA SER A 533 -25.07 1.75 -22.81
C SER A 533 -23.92 0.83 -22.36
N GLY A 534 -24.23 -0.43 -22.09
CA GLY A 534 -23.26 -1.48 -21.73
C GLY A 534 -22.79 -1.46 -20.27
N GLN A 535 -23.41 -0.66 -19.40
CA GLN A 535 -23.05 -0.55 -17.98
C GLN A 535 -24.28 -0.73 -17.08
N ALA A 536 -24.04 -1.17 -15.84
CA ALA A 536 -25.09 -1.35 -14.85
C ALA A 536 -24.88 -0.41 -13.65
N ALA A 537 -25.93 0.26 -13.19
CA ALA A 537 -25.91 0.98 -11.92
C ALA A 537 -26.12 0.03 -10.73
N VAL A 538 -26.82 -1.07 -10.98
CA VAL A 538 -27.07 -2.13 -10.01
C VAL A 538 -26.81 -3.47 -10.66
N ALA A 539 -26.02 -4.31 -10.00
CA ALA A 539 -25.67 -5.65 -10.46
C ALA A 539 -25.86 -6.69 -9.36
N PHE A 540 -26.33 -7.89 -9.72
CA PHE A 540 -26.46 -9.03 -8.82
C PHE A 540 -26.03 -10.32 -9.52
N ALA A 541 -24.82 -10.79 -9.20
CA ALA A 541 -24.22 -11.95 -9.82
C ALA A 541 -24.07 -13.13 -8.87
N LYS A 542 -24.03 -14.34 -9.42
CA LYS A 542 -23.67 -15.55 -8.69
C LYS A 542 -22.15 -15.65 -8.58
N VAL A 543 -21.63 -15.89 -7.37
CA VAL A 543 -20.20 -16.14 -7.12
C VAL A 543 -20.08 -17.34 -6.19
N GLY A 544 -19.52 -18.44 -6.69
CA GLY A 544 -19.54 -19.71 -5.97
C GLY A 544 -20.99 -20.19 -5.71
N LEU A 545 -21.32 -20.50 -4.47
CA LEU A 545 -22.68 -20.86 -4.05
C LEU A 545 -23.55 -19.66 -3.66
N GLY A 546 -22.95 -18.49 -3.40
CA GLY A 546 -23.67 -17.30 -2.96
C GLY A 546 -23.96 -16.29 -4.06
N ARG A 547 -24.32 -15.08 -3.65
CA ARG A 547 -24.66 -13.97 -4.55
C ARG A 547 -23.99 -12.67 -4.11
N LEU A 548 -23.46 -11.94 -5.08
CA LEU A 548 -22.83 -10.64 -4.90
C LEU A 548 -23.71 -9.56 -5.52
N GLY A 549 -24.15 -8.62 -4.70
CA GLY A 549 -24.83 -7.40 -5.08
C GLY A 549 -23.91 -6.20 -5.06
N TYR A 550 -24.10 -5.32 -6.03
CA TYR A 550 -23.49 -4.00 -6.11
C TYR A 550 -24.58 -2.98 -6.42
N VAL A 551 -24.63 -1.92 -5.63
CA VAL A 551 -25.49 -0.75 -5.83
C VAL A 551 -24.61 0.49 -5.88
N GLY A 552 -24.56 1.14 -7.04
CA GLY A 552 -23.68 2.28 -7.29
C GLY A 552 -24.18 3.62 -6.79
N ASP A 553 -25.40 3.68 -6.24
CA ASP A 553 -26.03 4.91 -5.75
C ASP A 553 -25.19 5.60 -4.67
N VAL A 554 -24.91 6.88 -4.85
CA VAL A 554 -24.15 7.70 -3.89
C VAL A 554 -25.02 8.60 -3.02
N ASN A 555 -26.32 8.68 -3.32
CA ASN A 555 -27.24 9.68 -2.77
C ASN A 555 -28.30 9.09 -1.81
N ALA A 556 -28.33 7.77 -1.63
CA ALA A 556 -29.33 7.06 -0.83
C ALA A 556 -30.77 7.32 -1.31
N GLU A 557 -31.02 7.13 -2.61
CA GLU A 557 -32.37 7.25 -3.16
C GLU A 557 -33.28 6.16 -2.56
N GLU A 558 -34.51 6.50 -2.14
CA GLU A 558 -35.43 5.54 -1.49
C GLU A 558 -35.72 4.30 -2.36
N SER A 559 -35.67 4.48 -3.69
CA SER A 559 -35.82 3.38 -4.65
C SER A 559 -34.64 2.42 -4.59
N SER A 560 -33.41 2.92 -4.39
CA SER A 560 -32.21 2.09 -4.18
C SER A 560 -32.31 1.30 -2.87
N ASP A 561 -32.86 1.89 -1.81
CA ASP A 561 -33.09 1.19 -0.53
C ASP A 561 -33.99 -0.04 -0.71
N THR A 562 -35.07 0.12 -1.50
CA THR A 562 -35.97 -0.98 -1.85
C THR A 562 -35.23 -2.10 -2.58
N VAL A 563 -34.35 -1.74 -3.51
CA VAL A 563 -33.52 -2.70 -4.26
C VAL A 563 -32.54 -3.43 -3.34
N ILE A 564 -31.89 -2.72 -2.41
CA ILE A 564 -30.97 -3.30 -1.43
C ILE A 564 -31.71 -4.28 -0.51
N LEU A 565 -32.87 -3.91 0.00
CA LEU A 565 -33.71 -4.80 0.81
C LEU A 565 -34.10 -6.07 0.04
N ALA A 566 -34.39 -5.96 -1.26
CA ALA A 566 -34.66 -7.11 -2.12
C ALA A 566 -33.44 -8.03 -2.27
N MET A 567 -32.25 -7.48 -2.50
CA MET A 567 -31.02 -8.28 -2.57
C MET A 567 -30.73 -9.01 -1.25
N CYS A 568 -30.99 -8.36 -0.12
CA CYS A 568 -30.84 -8.95 1.21
C CYS A 568 -31.93 -9.98 1.58
N GLY A 569 -32.95 -10.19 0.72
CA GLY A 569 -34.08 -11.08 1.03
C GLY A 569 -35.01 -10.53 2.12
N LEU A 570 -35.03 -9.22 2.31
CA LEU A 570 -35.79 -8.49 3.33
C LEU A 570 -37.03 -7.77 2.76
N LEU A 571 -37.26 -7.88 1.46
CA LEU A 571 -38.48 -7.40 0.85
C LEU A 571 -39.62 -8.30 1.34
N GLY A 572 -40.57 -7.71 2.08
CA GLY A 572 -41.76 -8.38 2.65
C GLY A 572 -42.87 -8.61 1.64
#